data_AF-A0A938URJ5-F1
#
_entry.id   AF-A0A938URJ5-F1
#
_cell.length_a   1.000
_cell.length_b   1.000
_cell.length_c   1.000
_cell.angle_alpha   90.00
_cell.angle_beta   90.00
_cell.angle_gamma   90.00
#
_symmetry.space_group_name_H-M   'P 1'
#
loop_
_entity.id
_entity.type
_entity.pdbx_description
1 polymer ?
#
loop_
_entity_poly.entity_id
_entity_poly.type
_entity_poly.pdbx_seq_one_letter_code
_entity_poly.pdbx_strand_id
1 'polypeptide(L)'
;MPTRPARITLSLLAAGAVVTVAGCGWKEVKLAPTAAGAAPSGVRVIDHTVPNIKGQPVALSSYRGKALVIVNVASQCGLTPQYEGLQKLYATYRDKGLEVLGFPCNDFAGQEPGTNAEIETFCSTRFAVTFPLFDKVRAKGDKSPLYKTLTEEIDPALRGEIKWNFTKFLVDRQGRVVARFEPRVEPMDPAVVAQVEAVLAGR
;
A
#
# COMPACT_ATOMS: atom_id res chain seq x y z
N MET A 1 23.14 -9.03 -74.75
CA MET A 1 23.42 -7.60 -74.51
C MET A 1 23.37 -7.33 -73.00
N PRO A 2 24.25 -6.45 -72.52
CA PRO A 2 24.65 -6.29 -71.12
C PRO A 2 23.66 -5.34 -70.39
N THR A 3 23.61 -5.14 -69.09
CA THR A 3 24.64 -4.73 -68.12
C THR A 3 24.02 -4.84 -66.71
N ARG A 4 24.82 -5.20 -65.70
CA ARG A 4 24.55 -4.81 -64.30
C ARG A 4 24.86 -3.32 -64.14
N PRO A 5 24.13 -2.60 -63.26
CA PRO A 5 24.82 -1.83 -62.24
C PRO A 5 24.19 -2.09 -60.85
N ALA A 6 24.95 -2.44 -59.83
CA ALA A 6 25.84 -1.60 -59.02
C ALA A 6 25.13 -1.23 -57.70
N ARG A 7 25.65 -1.80 -56.61
CA ARG A 7 25.34 -1.41 -55.23
C ARG A 7 25.74 0.05 -55.06
N ILE A 8 24.80 0.88 -54.62
CA ILE A 8 25.09 2.21 -54.09
C ILE A 8 24.87 2.13 -52.59
N THR A 9 26.00 2.03 -51.88
CA THR A 9 26.08 2.23 -50.45
C THR A 9 25.86 3.73 -50.20
N LEU A 10 24.70 4.11 -49.68
CA LEU A 10 24.45 5.50 -49.29
C LEU A 10 25.10 5.75 -47.92
N SER A 11 26.34 6.23 -47.95
CA SER A 11 26.97 6.89 -46.81
C SER A 11 26.23 8.20 -46.56
N LEU A 12 25.37 8.24 -45.54
CA LEU A 12 24.84 9.49 -45.01
C LEU A 12 25.97 10.20 -44.26
N LEU A 13 26.66 11.10 -44.96
CA LEU A 13 27.40 12.18 -44.33
C LEU A 13 26.39 13.05 -43.57
N ALA A 14 26.60 13.18 -42.27
CA ALA A 14 25.94 14.16 -41.44
C ALA A 14 26.33 15.57 -41.92
N ALA A 15 25.42 16.24 -42.62
CA ALA A 15 25.49 17.68 -42.84
C ALA A 15 24.83 18.36 -41.63
N GLY A 16 25.66 18.84 -40.71
CA GLY A 16 25.22 19.70 -39.61
C GLY A 16 24.74 21.03 -40.17
N ALA A 17 23.43 21.27 -40.10
CA ALA A 17 22.87 22.60 -40.28
C ALA A 17 23.13 23.40 -39.00
N VAL A 18 24.09 24.33 -39.05
CA VAL A 18 24.26 25.35 -38.02
C VAL A 18 23.22 26.43 -38.27
N VAL A 19 22.10 26.34 -37.54
CA VAL A 19 21.15 27.44 -37.41
C VAL A 19 21.61 28.30 -36.25
N THR A 20 22.14 29.49 -36.54
CA THR A 20 22.41 30.51 -35.53
C THR A 20 21.10 31.18 -35.14
N VAL A 21 20.45 30.66 -34.09
CA VAL A 21 19.36 31.36 -33.41
C VAL A 21 19.96 32.25 -32.33
N ALA A 22 19.85 33.56 -32.52
CA ALA A 22 20.16 34.55 -31.52
C ALA A 22 19.15 34.49 -30.36
N GLY A 23 19.65 34.30 -29.14
CA GLY A 23 19.07 34.88 -27.92
C GLY A 23 17.79 34.27 -27.33
N CYS A 24 17.93 33.17 -26.57
CA CYS A 24 17.46 33.03 -25.18
C CYS A 24 17.81 31.61 -24.71
N GLY A 25 18.62 31.51 -23.66
CA GLY A 25 19.28 30.25 -23.27
C GLY A 25 18.31 29.16 -22.82
N TRP A 26 18.22 28.09 -23.60
CA TRP A 26 17.62 26.82 -23.19
C TRP A 26 18.73 25.77 -23.10
N LYS A 27 18.89 25.15 -21.93
CA LYS A 27 19.79 24.00 -21.77
C LYS A 27 19.08 22.75 -22.27
N GLU A 28 19.70 22.01 -23.18
CA GLU A 28 19.30 20.66 -23.54
C GLU A 28 19.30 19.75 -22.30
N VAL A 29 18.18 19.08 -22.03
CA VAL A 29 18.09 18.02 -21.02
C VAL A 29 18.22 16.68 -21.73
N LYS A 30 19.36 16.02 -21.56
CA LYS A 30 19.54 14.61 -21.92
C LYS A 30 18.72 13.75 -20.95
N LEU A 31 17.68 13.08 -21.43
CA LEU A 31 17.07 11.98 -20.68
C LEU A 31 18.00 10.76 -20.76
N ALA A 32 18.57 10.38 -19.61
CA ALA A 32 19.19 9.07 -19.43
C ALA A 32 18.09 8.02 -19.21
N PRO A 33 18.27 6.78 -19.70
CA PRO A 33 17.32 5.70 -19.43
C PRO A 33 17.29 5.43 -17.93
N THR A 34 16.11 5.47 -17.34
CA THR A 34 15.92 5.14 -15.92
C THR A 34 16.15 3.64 -15.74
N ALA A 35 17.36 3.27 -15.31
CA ALA A 35 17.62 1.95 -14.79
C ALA A 35 16.68 1.70 -13.61
N ALA A 36 16.07 0.52 -13.55
CA ALA A 36 15.34 0.02 -12.39
C ALA A 36 16.32 -0.07 -11.21
N GLY A 37 16.45 1.03 -10.46
CA GLY A 37 17.24 1.09 -9.25
C GLY A 37 16.47 0.40 -8.12
N ALA A 38 17.06 -0.63 -7.53
CA ALA A 38 16.60 -1.15 -6.26
C ALA A 38 16.50 0.00 -5.25
N ALA A 39 15.27 0.28 -4.79
CA ALA A 39 14.99 1.31 -3.80
C ALA A 39 15.74 1.02 -2.49
N PRO A 40 16.13 2.05 -1.72
CA PRO A 40 16.85 1.86 -0.47
C PRO A 40 16.04 1.00 0.51
N SER A 41 16.76 0.21 1.30
CA SER A 41 16.26 -0.65 2.39
C SER A 41 15.66 0.20 3.52
N GLY A 42 14.44 0.69 3.29
CA GLY A 42 13.55 1.22 4.33
C GLY A 42 12.82 0.10 5.05
N VAL A 43 12.29 0.40 6.24
CA VAL A 43 11.48 -0.53 7.04
C VAL A 43 10.27 -1.00 6.24
N ARG A 44 10.07 -2.32 6.17
CA ARG A 44 8.95 -2.93 5.44
C ARG A 44 8.04 -3.69 6.38
N VAL A 45 6.75 -3.38 6.33
CA VAL A 45 5.75 -4.05 7.18
C VAL A 45 5.59 -5.52 6.83
N ILE A 46 5.91 -5.91 5.59
CA ILE A 46 5.86 -7.30 5.14
C ILE A 46 6.99 -8.16 5.71
N ASP A 47 7.97 -7.59 6.42
CA ASP A 47 9.03 -8.37 7.07
C ASP A 47 8.58 -8.91 8.44
N HIS A 48 7.38 -8.57 8.92
CA HIS A 48 6.81 -9.12 10.16
C HIS A 48 6.17 -10.50 9.95
N THR A 49 6.17 -11.31 11.02
CA THR A 49 5.30 -12.47 11.19
C THR A 49 4.32 -12.17 12.31
N VAL A 50 3.03 -12.36 12.05
CA VAL A 50 1.94 -12.07 12.98
C VAL A 50 0.98 -13.26 13.05
N PRO A 51 0.36 -13.56 14.20
CA PRO A 51 -0.64 -14.60 14.28
C PRO A 51 -1.94 -14.18 13.58
N ASN A 52 -2.54 -15.09 12.80
CA ASN A 52 -3.89 -14.90 12.27
C ASN A 52 -4.94 -14.99 13.39
N ILE A 53 -6.21 -14.80 13.07
CA ILE A 53 -7.28 -14.87 14.08
C ILE A 53 -7.39 -16.24 14.76
N LYS A 54 -6.85 -17.30 14.16
CA LYS A 54 -6.75 -18.65 14.77
C LYS A 54 -5.47 -18.88 15.58
N GLY A 55 -4.63 -17.85 15.75
CA GLY A 55 -3.35 -17.93 16.47
C GLY A 55 -2.21 -18.54 15.67
N GLN A 56 -2.40 -18.84 14.38
CA GLN A 56 -1.37 -19.46 13.55
C GLN A 56 -0.43 -18.38 12.99
N PRO A 57 0.90 -18.59 13.00
CA PRO A 57 1.84 -17.60 12.47
C PRO A 57 1.66 -17.42 10.96
N VAL A 58 1.56 -16.17 10.53
CA VAL A 58 1.51 -15.75 9.12
C VAL A 58 2.64 -14.77 8.86
N ALA A 59 3.56 -15.16 7.97
CA ALA A 59 4.57 -14.25 7.46
C ALA A 59 3.90 -13.26 6.50
N LEU A 60 3.93 -11.97 6.81
CA LEU A 60 3.35 -10.94 5.93
C LEU A 60 4.09 -10.81 4.60
N SER A 61 5.28 -11.42 4.48
CA SER A 61 6.03 -11.56 3.24
C SER A 61 5.28 -12.37 2.18
N SER A 62 4.29 -13.18 2.57
CA SER A 62 3.36 -13.86 1.66
C SER A 62 2.50 -12.88 0.84
N TYR A 63 2.35 -11.64 1.29
CA TYR A 63 1.64 -10.58 0.56
C TYR A 63 2.56 -9.72 -0.33
N ARG A 64 3.83 -10.11 -0.52
CA ARG A 64 4.77 -9.39 -1.39
C ARG A 64 4.18 -9.21 -2.80
N GLY A 65 4.28 -8.00 -3.34
CA GLY A 65 3.74 -7.66 -4.66
C GLY A 65 2.27 -7.20 -4.64
N LYS A 66 1.58 -7.30 -3.51
CA LYS A 66 0.22 -6.75 -3.30
C LYS A 66 0.26 -5.40 -2.61
N ALA A 67 -0.72 -4.56 -2.89
CA ALA A 67 -1.03 -3.40 -2.06
C ALA A 67 -1.76 -3.89 -0.80
N LEU A 68 -1.47 -3.31 0.37
CA LEU A 68 -2.16 -3.68 1.62
C LEU A 68 -2.85 -2.48 2.25
N VAL A 69 -4.05 -2.68 2.79
CA VAL A 69 -4.65 -1.78 3.77
C VAL A 69 -4.64 -2.48 5.13
N ILE A 70 -3.78 -2.02 6.02
CA ILE A 70 -3.71 -2.50 7.41
C ILE A 70 -4.58 -1.59 8.28
N VAL A 71 -5.47 -2.17 9.08
CA VAL A 71 -6.42 -1.40 9.91
C VAL A 71 -6.59 -2.01 11.30
N ASN A 72 -6.52 -1.19 12.36
CA ASN A 72 -6.96 -1.64 13.69
C ASN A 72 -8.48 -1.57 13.77
N VAL A 73 -9.14 -2.66 14.14
CA VAL A 73 -10.60 -2.76 14.11
C VAL A 73 -11.19 -3.04 15.50
N ALA A 74 -12.48 -2.72 15.65
CA ALA A 74 -13.24 -2.98 16.85
C ALA A 74 -14.73 -3.20 16.53
N SER A 75 -15.40 -4.02 17.34
CA SER A 75 -16.74 -4.57 17.19
C SER A 75 -17.78 -3.76 17.96
N GLN A 76 -17.34 -3.04 19.01
CA GLN A 76 -18.20 -2.20 19.87
C GLN A 76 -17.81 -0.72 19.76
N CYS A 77 -17.49 -0.26 18.55
CA CYS A 77 -17.09 1.11 18.27
C CYS A 77 -18.19 1.84 17.48
N GLY A 78 -18.32 3.16 17.67
CA GLY A 78 -19.19 3.98 16.82
C GLY A 78 -18.80 3.99 15.34
N LEU A 79 -17.55 3.58 15.02
CA LEU A 79 -17.04 3.44 13.66
C LEU A 79 -17.09 1.99 13.14
N THR A 80 -17.66 1.05 13.91
CA THR A 80 -17.81 -0.35 13.47
C THR A 80 -18.55 -0.51 12.13
N PRO A 81 -19.53 0.34 11.74
CA PRO A 81 -20.11 0.27 10.39
C PRO A 81 -19.09 0.38 9.24
N GLN A 82 -17.88 0.90 9.48
CA GLN A 82 -16.82 0.95 8.46
C GLN A 82 -16.37 -0.43 7.96
N TYR A 83 -16.69 -1.53 8.65
CA TYR A 83 -16.51 -2.88 8.10
C TYR A 83 -17.17 -3.05 6.72
N GLU A 84 -18.33 -2.43 6.48
CA GLU A 84 -19.00 -2.46 5.17
C GLU A 84 -18.13 -1.79 4.09
N GLY A 85 -17.54 -0.64 4.43
CA GLY A 85 -16.62 0.08 3.54
C GLY A 85 -15.35 -0.72 3.28
N LEU A 86 -14.76 -1.33 4.31
CA LEU A 86 -13.57 -2.17 4.19
C LEU A 86 -13.84 -3.40 3.32
N GLN A 87 -14.98 -4.07 3.53
CA GLN A 87 -15.40 -5.21 2.74
C GLN A 87 -15.66 -4.83 1.29
N LYS A 88 -16.29 -3.67 1.04
CA LYS A 88 -16.49 -3.14 -0.31
C LYS A 88 -15.17 -2.81 -1.01
N LEU A 89 -14.25 -2.15 -0.31
CA LEU A 89 -12.92 -1.83 -0.83
C LEU A 89 -12.18 -3.12 -1.21
N TYR A 90 -12.20 -4.11 -0.31
CA TYR A 90 -11.61 -5.43 -0.56
C TYR A 90 -12.23 -6.11 -1.78
N ALA A 91 -13.56 -6.24 -1.81
CA ALA A 91 -14.27 -6.88 -2.90
C ALA A 91 -13.98 -6.23 -4.27
N THR A 92 -13.83 -4.91 -4.30
CA THR A 92 -13.59 -4.13 -5.53
C THR A 92 -12.17 -4.31 -6.09
N TYR A 93 -11.17 -4.43 -5.22
CA TYR A 93 -9.75 -4.35 -5.63
C TYR A 93 -8.94 -5.62 -5.35
N ARG A 94 -9.48 -6.64 -4.67
CA ARG A 94 -8.72 -7.86 -4.36
C ARG A 94 -8.16 -8.56 -5.60
N ASP A 95 -8.98 -8.66 -6.65
CA ASP A 95 -8.60 -9.31 -7.92
C ASP A 95 -7.61 -8.44 -8.73
N LYS A 96 -7.41 -7.17 -8.32
CA LYS A 96 -6.42 -6.23 -8.88
C LYS A 96 -5.12 -6.21 -8.07
N GLY A 97 -5.04 -6.97 -6.97
CA GLY A 97 -3.86 -7.08 -6.13
C GLY A 97 -3.90 -6.27 -4.82
N LEU A 98 -5.08 -5.89 -4.34
CA LEU A 98 -5.25 -5.35 -2.98
C LEU A 98 -5.49 -6.47 -1.96
N GLU A 99 -4.97 -6.32 -0.75
CA GLU A 99 -5.43 -7.06 0.43
C GLU A 99 -5.83 -6.09 1.54
N VAL A 100 -6.87 -6.41 2.30
CA VAL A 100 -7.22 -5.71 3.54
C VAL A 100 -6.87 -6.62 4.71
N LEU A 101 -6.11 -6.12 5.69
CA LEU A 101 -5.67 -6.89 6.85
C LEU A 101 -6.26 -6.23 8.12
N GLY A 102 -7.23 -6.89 8.74
CA GLY A 102 -7.88 -6.40 9.95
C GLY A 102 -7.21 -6.92 11.23
N PHE A 103 -6.82 -6.01 12.11
CA PHE A 103 -6.18 -6.32 13.39
C PHE A 103 -7.09 -5.85 14.55
N PRO A 104 -7.83 -6.75 15.20
CA PRO A 104 -8.64 -6.41 16.36
C PRO A 104 -7.80 -5.72 17.45
N CYS A 105 -8.31 -4.68 18.10
CA CYS A 105 -7.55 -3.96 19.12
C CYS A 105 -8.45 -3.44 20.26
N ASN A 106 -8.11 -3.78 21.51
CA ASN A 106 -8.91 -3.40 22.67
C ASN A 106 -8.40 -2.16 23.42
N ASP A 107 -7.35 -1.50 22.92
CA ASP A 107 -6.69 -0.37 23.59
C ASP A 107 -7.50 0.95 23.58
N PHE A 108 -8.63 0.96 22.87
CA PHE A 108 -9.47 2.13 22.65
C PHE A 108 -10.82 1.92 23.31
N ALA A 109 -10.94 2.38 24.56
CA ALA A 109 -12.14 2.28 25.39
C ALA A 109 -12.71 0.87 25.56
N GLY A 110 -11.88 -0.17 25.46
CA GLY A 110 -12.34 -1.55 25.68
C GLY A 110 -13.35 -2.04 24.63
N GLN A 111 -13.30 -1.49 23.41
CA GLN A 111 -14.31 -1.73 22.36
C GLN A 111 -14.12 -3.03 21.56
N GLU A 112 -13.12 -3.85 21.93
CA GLU A 112 -12.87 -5.18 21.37
C GLU A 112 -12.62 -6.22 22.49
N PRO A 113 -13.62 -6.41 23.39
CA PRO A 113 -13.45 -7.25 24.57
C PRO A 113 -13.49 -8.75 24.25
N GLY A 114 -14.06 -9.13 23.10
CA GLY A 114 -14.24 -10.52 22.70
C GLY A 114 -12.93 -11.28 22.48
N THR A 115 -13.08 -12.60 22.46
CA THR A 115 -12.07 -13.55 21.97
C THR A 115 -12.01 -13.51 20.44
N ASN A 116 -10.91 -14.00 19.88
CA ASN A 116 -10.75 -14.07 18.42
C ASN A 116 -11.89 -14.82 17.71
N ALA A 117 -12.40 -15.91 18.31
CA ALA A 117 -13.51 -16.68 17.74
C ALA A 117 -14.82 -15.86 17.71
N GLU A 118 -15.09 -15.09 18.77
CA GLU A 118 -16.26 -14.21 18.83
C GLU A 118 -16.12 -13.05 17.83
N ILE A 119 -14.93 -12.48 17.71
CA ILE A 119 -14.64 -11.39 16.77
C ILE A 119 -14.81 -11.85 15.32
N GLU A 120 -14.25 -13.01 14.96
CA GLU A 120 -14.40 -13.59 13.63
C GLU A 120 -15.87 -13.89 13.30
N THR A 121 -16.61 -14.45 14.27
CA THR A 121 -18.05 -14.70 14.14
C THR A 121 -18.82 -13.39 13.96
N PHE A 122 -18.49 -12.36 14.73
CA PHE A 122 -19.10 -11.05 14.62
C PHE A 122 -18.88 -10.45 13.23
N CYS A 123 -17.63 -10.39 12.76
CA CYS A 123 -17.28 -9.80 11.47
C CYS A 123 -17.95 -10.53 10.29
N SER A 124 -17.94 -11.86 10.31
CA SER A 124 -18.52 -12.68 9.24
C SER A 124 -20.05 -12.62 9.23
N THR A 125 -20.71 -12.71 10.38
CA THR A 125 -22.18 -12.74 10.44
C THR A 125 -22.84 -11.37 10.31
N ARG A 126 -22.20 -10.30 10.81
CA ARG A 126 -22.78 -8.95 10.79
C ARG A 126 -22.44 -8.16 9.54
N PHE A 127 -21.24 -8.36 8.99
CA PHE A 127 -20.72 -7.52 7.90
C PHE A 127 -20.27 -8.33 6.68
N ALA A 128 -20.43 -9.65 6.70
CA ALA A 128 -19.96 -10.54 5.64
C ALA A 128 -18.48 -10.30 5.29
N VAL A 129 -17.66 -10.02 6.31
CA VAL A 129 -16.22 -9.80 6.14
C VAL A 129 -15.57 -11.06 5.60
N THR A 130 -14.87 -10.92 4.48
CA THR A 130 -14.10 -11.99 3.84
C THR A 130 -12.61 -11.69 3.74
N PHE A 131 -12.19 -10.49 4.13
CA PHE A 131 -10.76 -10.16 4.20
C PHE A 131 -10.11 -10.78 5.44
N PRO A 132 -8.79 -11.07 5.42
CA PRO A 132 -8.09 -11.67 6.55
C PRO A 132 -8.19 -10.85 7.85
N LEU A 133 -8.56 -11.54 8.93
CA LEU A 133 -8.45 -11.05 10.30
C LEU A 133 -7.27 -11.72 11.01
N PHE A 134 -6.63 -10.96 11.89
CA PHE A 134 -5.47 -11.39 12.65
C PHE A 134 -5.78 -11.48 14.15
N ASP A 135 -4.81 -11.94 14.91
CA ASP A 135 -4.89 -11.91 16.37
C ASP A 135 -4.97 -10.47 16.90
N LYS A 136 -5.48 -10.34 18.12
CA LYS A 136 -5.63 -9.05 18.79
C LYS A 136 -4.27 -8.42 19.04
N VAL A 137 -4.14 -7.15 18.71
CA VAL A 137 -2.91 -6.37 18.84
C VAL A 137 -2.99 -5.31 19.93
N ARG A 138 -1.82 -4.88 20.39
CA ARG A 138 -1.62 -3.67 21.20
C ARG A 138 -1.14 -2.54 20.28
N ALA A 139 -1.89 -1.44 20.26
CA ALA A 139 -1.57 -0.23 19.53
C ALA A 139 -1.11 0.92 20.45
N LYS A 140 -1.25 0.77 21.78
CA LYS A 140 -0.79 1.73 22.80
C LYS A 140 0.13 1.08 23.82
N GLY A 141 1.01 1.89 24.42
CA GLY A 141 1.91 1.46 25.48
C GLY A 141 2.94 0.46 24.95
N ASP A 142 2.94 -0.75 25.50
CA ASP A 142 3.74 -1.88 24.98
C ASP A 142 3.11 -2.42 23.69
N LYS A 143 3.39 -1.71 22.58
CA LYS A 143 2.79 -1.97 21.27
C LYS A 143 3.27 -3.32 20.73
N SER A 144 2.38 -4.04 20.04
CA SER A 144 2.76 -5.20 19.26
C SER A 144 3.81 -4.81 18.20
N PRO A 145 4.77 -5.69 17.83
CA PRO A 145 5.88 -5.33 16.96
C PRO A 145 5.46 -4.65 15.65
N LEU A 146 4.43 -5.16 14.97
CA LEU A 146 3.90 -4.54 13.76
C LEU A 146 3.40 -3.10 14.01
N TYR A 147 2.70 -2.86 15.12
CA TYR A 147 2.16 -1.54 15.44
C TYR A 147 3.25 -0.57 15.86
N LYS A 148 4.30 -1.03 16.54
CA LYS A 148 5.50 -0.23 16.78
C LYS A 148 6.09 0.28 15.47
N THR A 149 6.31 -0.63 14.52
CA THR A 149 6.82 -0.29 13.19
C THR A 149 5.91 0.73 12.48
N LEU A 150 4.60 0.48 12.43
CA LEU A 150 3.61 1.38 11.82
C LEU A 150 3.58 2.78 12.46
N THR A 151 3.84 2.91 13.77
CA THR A 151 3.73 4.19 14.46
C THR A 151 5.06 4.94 14.60
N GLU A 152 6.20 4.24 14.55
CA GLU A 152 7.50 4.80 14.97
C GLU A 152 8.61 4.67 13.90
N GLU A 153 8.56 3.66 13.03
CA GLU A 153 9.72 3.27 12.21
C GLU A 153 9.54 3.55 10.71
N ILE A 154 8.30 3.83 10.26
CA ILE A 154 7.97 4.17 8.86
C ILE A 154 8.42 5.59 8.48
N ASP A 155 7.94 6.15 7.35
CA ASP A 155 8.24 7.54 6.97
C ASP A 155 7.85 8.53 8.08
N PRO A 156 8.73 9.46 8.51
CA PRO A 156 8.44 10.47 9.53
C PRO A 156 7.12 11.23 9.36
N ALA A 157 6.71 11.49 8.12
CA ALA A 157 5.47 12.20 7.82
C ALA A 157 4.20 11.38 8.12
N LEU A 158 4.32 10.06 8.23
CA LEU A 158 3.21 9.12 8.45
C LEU A 158 3.19 8.51 9.87
N ARG A 159 4.29 8.68 10.62
CA ARG A 159 4.42 8.23 12.02
C ARG A 159 3.45 8.96 12.95
N GLY A 160 3.27 8.38 14.13
CA GLY A 160 2.51 8.98 15.23
C GLY A 160 1.60 7.97 15.91
N GLU A 161 1.14 8.32 17.11
CA GLU A 161 0.24 7.47 17.88
C GLU A 161 -1.08 7.21 17.14
N ILE A 162 -1.62 6.00 17.30
CA ILE A 162 -2.95 5.67 16.80
C ILE A 162 -3.98 6.42 17.63
N LYS A 163 -4.83 7.23 16.97
CA LYS A 163 -5.79 8.09 17.66
C LYS A 163 -7.01 7.31 18.15
N TRP A 164 -7.49 6.35 17.38
CA TRP A 164 -8.67 5.54 17.71
C TRP A 164 -8.72 4.22 16.92
N ASN A 165 -9.77 3.43 17.15
CA ASN A 165 -10.16 2.34 16.25
C ASN A 165 -10.35 2.87 14.81
N PHE A 166 -10.07 2.03 13.83
CA PHE A 166 -10.17 2.29 12.39
C PHE A 166 -9.15 3.26 11.81
N THR A 167 -7.97 3.43 12.41
CA THR A 167 -6.82 4.02 11.70
C THR A 167 -6.33 3.04 10.63
N LYS A 168 -6.04 3.55 9.43
CA LYS A 168 -5.69 2.73 8.26
C LYS A 168 -4.32 3.12 7.74
N PHE A 169 -3.53 2.14 7.33
CA PHE A 169 -2.24 2.32 6.67
C PHE A 169 -2.29 1.68 5.29
N LEU A 170 -1.99 2.46 4.26
CA LEU A 170 -1.81 1.95 2.91
C LEU A 170 -0.34 1.58 2.71
N VAL A 171 -0.12 0.36 2.26
CA VAL A 171 1.19 -0.23 2.03
C VAL A 171 1.35 -0.51 0.55
N ASP A 172 2.48 -0.11 -0.03
CA ASP A 172 2.81 -0.40 -1.42
C ASP A 172 3.19 -1.88 -1.66
N ARG A 173 3.37 -2.24 -2.93
CA ARG A 173 3.73 -3.59 -3.36
C ARG A 173 5.11 -4.05 -2.86
N GLN A 174 5.95 -3.11 -2.45
CA GLN A 174 7.28 -3.34 -1.88
C GLN A 174 7.24 -3.47 -0.36
N GLY A 175 6.06 -3.26 0.27
CA GLY A 175 5.85 -3.41 1.71
C GLY A 175 6.13 -2.15 2.52
N ARG A 176 6.20 -0.97 1.90
CA ARG A 176 6.41 0.32 2.60
C ARG A 176 5.08 1.01 2.81
N VAL A 177 4.90 1.66 3.96
CA VAL A 177 3.72 2.50 4.20
C VAL A 177 3.84 3.77 3.37
N VAL A 178 2.83 4.05 2.56
CA VAL A 178 2.78 5.20 1.64
C VAL A 178 1.66 6.18 1.96
N ALA A 179 0.66 5.77 2.73
CA ALA A 179 -0.36 6.67 3.27
C ALA A 179 -0.90 6.18 4.61
N ARG A 180 -1.43 7.12 5.40
CA ARG A 180 -2.13 6.87 6.66
C ARG A 180 -3.43 7.65 6.65
N PHE A 181 -4.51 7.02 7.07
CA PHE A 181 -5.83 7.63 7.17
C PHE A 181 -6.35 7.54 8.59
N GLU A 182 -6.81 8.68 9.11
CA GLU A 182 -7.34 8.78 10.46
C GLU A 182 -8.73 8.14 10.58
N PRO A 183 -9.16 7.75 11.80
CA PRO A 183 -10.36 6.94 12.04
C PRO A 183 -11.62 7.32 11.27
N ARG A 184 -11.92 8.63 11.20
CA ARG A 184 -13.14 9.14 10.55
C ARG A 184 -13.09 9.16 9.02
N VAL A 185 -11.92 8.93 8.42
CA VAL A 185 -11.81 8.77 6.97
C VAL A 185 -12.38 7.40 6.61
N GLU A 186 -13.48 7.41 5.86
CA GLU A 186 -14.18 6.20 5.45
C GLU A 186 -13.33 5.36 4.47
N PRO A 187 -13.40 4.02 4.49
CA PRO A 187 -12.59 3.17 3.60
C PRO A 187 -12.83 3.43 2.11
N MET A 188 -14.04 3.87 1.75
CA MET A 188 -14.43 4.20 0.38
C MET A 188 -14.39 5.71 0.10
N ASP A 189 -13.80 6.51 0.99
CA ASP A 189 -13.58 7.93 0.74
C ASP A 189 -12.77 8.13 -0.55
N PRO A 190 -13.11 9.11 -1.41
CA PRO A 190 -12.39 9.36 -2.65
C PRO A 190 -10.87 9.49 -2.49
N ALA A 191 -10.39 10.07 -1.37
CA ALA A 191 -8.97 10.18 -1.10
C ALA A 191 -8.31 8.82 -0.82
N VAL A 192 -9.01 7.90 -0.14
CA VAL A 192 -8.53 6.54 0.09
C VAL A 192 -8.50 5.77 -1.22
N VAL A 193 -9.60 5.81 -1.98
CA VAL A 193 -9.72 5.10 -3.25
C VAL A 193 -8.66 5.55 -4.25
N ALA A 194 -8.46 6.86 -4.40
CA ALA A 194 -7.45 7.40 -5.32
C ALA A 194 -6.02 6.92 -4.96
N GLN A 195 -5.68 6.86 -3.67
CA GLN A 195 -4.37 6.37 -3.21
C GLN A 195 -4.21 4.86 -3.46
N VAL A 196 -5.26 4.07 -3.19
CA VAL A 196 -5.27 2.63 -3.50
C VAL A 196 -5.05 2.41 -5.00
N GLU A 197 -5.81 3.11 -5.85
CA GLU A 197 -5.67 3.01 -7.30
C GLU A 197 -4.28 3.42 -7.79
N ALA A 198 -3.71 4.49 -7.23
CA ALA A 198 -2.35 4.93 -7.55
C ALA A 198 -1.31 3.84 -7.23
N VAL A 199 -1.39 3.21 -6.05
CA VAL A 199 -0.50 2.10 -5.66
C VAL A 199 -0.70 0.88 -6.56
N LEU A 200 -1.94 0.57 -6.93
CA LEU A 200 -2.24 -0.57 -7.81
C LEU A 200 -1.73 -0.35 -9.24
N ALA A 201 -1.75 0.90 -9.73
CA ALA A 201 -1.26 1.29 -11.05
C ALA A 201 0.27 1.37 -11.13
N GLY A 202 0.94 1.71 -10.03
CA GLY A 202 2.40 1.67 -9.91
C GLY A 202 2.91 0.23 -10.03
N ARG A 203 3.52 -0.09 -11.17
CA ARG A 203 4.16 -1.39 -11.45
C ARG A 203 5.59 -1.40 -10.93
#